data_AF-A0A7I8CAM9-F1
#
_entry.id   AF-A0A7I8CAM9-F1
#
_cell.length_a   1.000
_cell.length_b   1.000
_cell.length_c   1.000
_cell.angle_alpha   90.00
_cell.angle_beta   90.00
_cell.angle_gamma   90.00
#
_symmetry.space_group_name_H-M   'P 1'
#
loop_
_entity.id
_entity.type
_entity.pdbx_description
1 polymer ?
#
loop_
_entity_poly.entity_id
_entity_poly.type
_entity_poly.pdbx_seq_one_letter_code
_entity_poly.pdbx_strand_id
1 'polypeptide(L)'
;MSSHQSDNEQTNATARPARSADEIEKDFLDLLVSGIPPDVAHDKFERLWDETNALAASWMMTAQGLPYIALLKRMHTAFAERFPH
;
A
#
# COMPACT_ATOMS: atom_id res chain seq x y z
N MET A 1 26.93 -38.67 5.45
CA MET A 1 25.61 -38.41 4.83
C MET A 1 24.95 -37.36 5.70
N SER A 2 24.99 -36.08 5.26
CA SER A 2 23.82 -35.27 4.84
C SER A 2 22.66 -35.37 5.84
N SER A 3 22.17 -34.28 6.44
CA SER A 3 21.57 -33.16 5.68
C SER A 3 21.64 -31.81 6.41
N HIS A 4 21.93 -30.78 5.59
CA HIS A 4 21.51 -29.39 5.79
C HIS A 4 19.98 -29.30 5.86
N GLN A 5 19.47 -28.51 6.81
CA GLN A 5 18.18 -27.83 6.69
C GLN A 5 18.29 -26.60 7.60
N SER A 6 19.00 -25.55 7.16
CA SER A 6 18.46 -24.41 6.40
C SER A 6 17.24 -23.81 7.08
N ASP A 7 17.51 -22.69 7.75
CA ASP A 7 16.63 -21.54 7.98
C ASP A 7 15.13 -21.81 7.90
N ASN A 8 14.50 -21.91 9.07
CA ASN A 8 13.13 -21.46 9.18
C ASN A 8 12.99 -20.57 10.42
N GLU A 9 13.86 -19.56 10.51
CA GLU A 9 13.53 -18.33 11.22
C GLU A 9 12.54 -17.54 10.36
N GLN A 10 11.34 -18.10 10.19
CA GLN A 10 10.20 -17.32 9.75
C GLN A 10 9.84 -16.45 10.96
N THR A 11 10.56 -15.32 11.05
CA THR A 11 10.29 -14.25 11.99
C THR A 11 8.81 -13.98 11.95
N ASN A 12 8.14 -14.45 12.99
CA ASN A 12 6.77 -14.14 13.33
C ASN A 12 6.77 -12.68 13.79
N ALA A 13 7.11 -11.76 12.87
CA ALA A 13 6.85 -10.35 13.02
C ALA A 13 5.33 -10.29 13.09
N THR A 14 4.80 -10.12 14.30
CA THR A 14 3.39 -9.88 14.62
C THR A 14 2.72 -9.18 13.44
N ALA A 15 2.07 -9.98 12.58
CA ALA A 15 1.50 -9.50 11.35
C ALA A 15 0.32 -8.64 11.77
N ARG A 16 0.55 -7.32 11.84
CA ARG A 16 -0.53 -6.36 12.01
C ARG A 16 -1.56 -6.73 10.93
N PRO A 17 -2.84 -6.90 11.29
CA PRO A 17 -3.85 -7.30 10.31
C PRO A 17 -3.73 -6.40 9.09
N ALA A 18 -3.77 -7.01 7.90
CA ALA A 18 -3.71 -6.30 6.64
C ALA A 18 -4.76 -5.19 6.66
N ARG A 19 -4.32 -3.94 6.46
CA ARG A 19 -5.21 -2.79 6.50
C ARG A 19 -6.24 -2.90 5.39
N SER A 20 -7.46 -2.52 5.69
CA SER A 20 -8.52 -2.50 4.69
C SER A 20 -8.28 -1.39 3.68
N ALA A 21 -8.76 -1.55 2.45
CA ALA A 21 -8.67 -0.50 1.43
C ALA A 21 -9.26 0.84 1.91
N ASP A 22 -10.34 0.81 2.71
CA ASP A 22 -10.96 2.00 3.29
C ASP A 22 -10.04 2.77 4.26
N GLU A 23 -9.27 2.05 5.09
CA GLU A 23 -8.33 2.67 6.02
C GLU A 23 -7.19 3.38 5.27
N ILE A 24 -6.70 2.76 4.19
CA ILE A 24 -5.66 3.33 3.35
C ILE A 24 -6.18 4.52 2.55
N GLU A 25 -7.41 4.44 2.04
CA GLU A 25 -8.08 5.54 1.35
C GLU A 25 -8.24 6.75 2.27
N LYS A 26 -8.62 6.54 3.53
CA LYS A 26 -8.72 7.63 4.51
C LYS A 26 -7.38 8.33 4.72
N ASP A 27 -6.30 7.58 4.88
CA ASP A 27 -4.95 8.15 5.04
C ASP A 27 -4.50 8.91 3.79
N PHE A 28 -4.86 8.42 2.60
CA PHE A 28 -4.60 9.12 1.35
C PHE A 28 -5.40 10.43 1.23
N LEU A 29 -6.67 10.44 1.62
CA LEU A 29 -7.47 11.66 1.65
C LEU A 29 -6.92 12.67 2.66
N ASP A 30 -6.50 12.21 3.85
CA ASP A 30 -5.82 13.04 4.85
C ASP A 30 -4.55 13.67 4.27
N LEU A 31 -3.73 12.88 3.57
CA LEU A 31 -2.55 13.36 2.86
C LEU A 31 -2.86 14.49 1.88
N LEU A 32 -3.92 14.36 1.07
CA LEU A 32 -4.31 15.36 0.07
C LEU A 32 -4.77 16.69 0.70
N VAL A 33 -5.38 16.65 1.89
CA VAL A 33 -5.87 17.84 2.61
C VAL A 33 -4.87 18.42 3.61
N SER A 34 -3.83 17.65 3.97
CA SER A 34 -2.82 18.02 4.97
C SER A 34 -2.04 19.30 4.64
N GLY A 35 -2.02 19.71 3.36
CA GLY A 35 -1.36 20.95 2.92
C GLY A 35 0.17 20.91 3.07
N ILE A 36 0.75 19.72 3.19
CA ILE A 36 2.19 19.51 3.31
C ILE A 36 2.91 19.80 1.99
N PRO A 37 4.24 20.05 2.04
CA PRO A 37 5.02 20.32 0.83
C PRO A 37 4.93 19.18 -0.19
N PRO A 38 4.92 19.48 -1.51
CA PRO A 38 4.80 18.48 -2.56
C PRO A 38 5.81 17.34 -2.47
N ASP A 39 7.07 17.63 -2.14
CA ASP A 39 8.12 16.60 -2.00
C ASP A 39 7.77 15.58 -0.91
N VAL A 40 7.31 16.09 0.24
CA VAL A 40 6.89 15.25 1.38
C VAL A 40 5.59 14.52 1.08
N ALA A 41 4.69 15.14 0.29
CA ALA A 41 3.48 14.48 -0.18
C ALA A 41 3.78 13.32 -1.12
N HIS A 42 4.78 13.47 -1.99
CA HIS A 42 5.23 12.43 -2.90
C HIS A 42 5.78 11.22 -2.14
N ASP A 43 6.70 11.44 -1.20
CA ASP A 43 7.27 10.36 -0.36
C ASP A 43 6.18 9.58 0.39
N LYS A 44 5.15 10.29 0.90
CA LYS A 44 4.03 9.66 1.61
C LYS A 44 3.09 8.93 0.66
N PHE A 45 2.85 9.50 -0.51
CA PHE A 45 2.05 8.88 -1.55
C PHE A 45 2.67 7.56 -2.01
N GLU A 46 3.98 7.55 -2.29
CA GLU A 46 4.70 6.33 -2.70
C GLU A 46 4.57 5.21 -1.67
N ARG A 47 4.67 5.54 -0.37
CA ARG A 47 4.48 4.54 0.70
C ARG A 47 3.07 3.96 0.73
N LEU A 48 2.04 4.80 0.58
CA LEU A 48 0.65 4.34 0.52
C LEU A 48 0.39 3.54 -0.76
N TRP A 49 1.01 3.94 -1.86
CA TRP A 49 0.94 3.26 -3.15
C TRP A 49 1.52 1.85 -3.06
N ASP A 50 2.75 1.73 -2.55
CA ASP A 50 3.44 0.45 -2.42
C ASP A 50 2.70 -0.50 -1.49
N GLU A 51 2.17 0.00 -0.37
CA GLU A 51 1.36 -0.80 0.54
C GLU A 51 0.07 -1.31 -0.12
N THR A 52 -0.66 -0.42 -0.82
CA THR A 52 -1.89 -0.80 -1.54
C THR A 52 -1.58 -1.80 -2.65
N ASN A 53 -0.47 -1.62 -3.36
CA ASN A 53 -0.02 -2.51 -4.42
C ASN A 53 0.40 -3.88 -3.89
N ALA A 54 1.13 -3.93 -2.77
CA ALA A 54 1.48 -5.18 -2.10
C ALA A 54 0.23 -5.96 -1.65
N LEU A 55 -0.77 -5.25 -1.10
CA LEU A 55 -2.06 -5.85 -0.73
C LEU A 55 -2.81 -6.34 -1.97
N ALA A 56 -2.94 -5.52 -3.01
CA ALA A 56 -3.56 -5.93 -4.27
C ALA A 56 -2.89 -7.19 -4.85
N ALA A 57 -1.56 -7.25 -4.85
CA ALA A 57 -0.78 -8.39 -5.32
C ALA A 57 -1.01 -9.65 -4.47
N SER A 58 -1.07 -9.51 -3.13
CA SER A 58 -1.35 -10.65 -2.23
C SER A 58 -2.72 -11.28 -2.46
N TRP A 59 -3.67 -10.52 -3.01
CA TRP A 59 -5.05 -10.94 -3.29
C TRP A 59 -5.36 -11.09 -4.78
N MET A 60 -4.35 -11.06 -5.67
CA MET A 60 -4.51 -10.92 -7.13
C MET A 60 -5.34 -12.04 -7.79
N MET A 61 -5.44 -13.22 -7.15
CA MET A 61 -6.26 -14.35 -7.62
C MET A 61 -7.64 -14.43 -6.96
N THR A 62 -8.02 -13.41 -6.20
CA THR A 62 -9.26 -13.39 -5.40
C THR A 62 -10.04 -12.10 -5.63
N ALA A 63 -11.36 -12.16 -5.46
CA ALA A 63 -12.20 -10.96 -5.53
C ALA A 63 -11.85 -9.92 -4.44
N GLN A 64 -11.12 -10.33 -3.40
CA GLN A 64 -10.67 -9.46 -2.31
C GLN A 64 -9.60 -8.45 -2.75
N GLY A 65 -8.94 -8.66 -3.90
CA GLY A 65 -7.97 -7.72 -4.47
C GLY A 65 -8.61 -6.53 -5.19
N LEU A 66 -9.87 -6.66 -5.63
CA LEU A 66 -10.56 -5.66 -6.45
C LEU A 66 -10.64 -4.27 -5.78
N PRO A 67 -10.96 -4.15 -4.47
CA PRO A 67 -11.00 -2.86 -3.80
C PRO A 67 -9.64 -2.13 -3.80
N TYR A 68 -8.53 -2.86 -3.61
CA TYR A 68 -7.18 -2.28 -3.61
C TYR A 68 -6.77 -1.82 -5.01
N ILE A 69 -7.10 -2.58 -6.06
CA ILE A 69 -6.86 -2.18 -7.45
C ILE A 69 -7.67 -0.93 -7.81
N ALA A 70 -8.94 -0.86 -7.37
CA ALA A 70 -9.76 0.33 -7.56
C ALA A 70 -9.18 1.54 -6.82
N LEU A 71 -8.67 1.34 -5.60
CA LEU A 71 -8.03 2.38 -4.81
C LEU A 71 -6.76 2.92 -5.49
N LEU A 72 -5.87 2.06 -5.98
CA LEU A 72 -4.68 2.48 -6.74
C LEU A 72 -5.04 3.42 -7.89
N LYS A 73 -6.08 3.09 -8.66
CA LYS A 73 -6.55 3.95 -9.75
C LYS A 73 -7.02 5.31 -9.25
N ARG A 74 -7.81 5.36 -8.15
CA ARG A 74 -8.26 6.63 -7.55
C ARG A 74 -7.10 7.46 -7.03
N MET A 75 -6.16 6.82 -6.33
CA MET A 75 -4.96 7.44 -5.78
C MET A 75 -4.12 8.11 -6.88
N HIS A 76 -3.84 7.39 -7.97
CA HIS A 76 -3.07 7.92 -9.10
C HIS A 76 -3.72 9.16 -9.71
N THR A 77 -5.02 9.08 -10.03
CA THR A 77 -5.75 10.19 -10.64
C THR A 77 -5.79 11.41 -9.72
N ALA A 78 -6.22 11.24 -8.46
CA ALA A 78 -6.37 12.36 -7.53
C ALA A 78 -5.03 13.01 -7.19
N PHE A 79 -3.96 12.22 -7.07
CA PHE A 79 -2.63 12.77 -6.80
C PHE A 79 -2.09 13.55 -8.00
N ALA A 80 -2.24 13.03 -9.23
CA ALA A 80 -1.83 13.72 -10.45
C ALA A 80 -2.61 15.04 -10.69
N GLU A 81 -3.89 15.09 -10.33
CA GLU A 81 -4.70 16.31 -10.38
C GLU A 81 -4.23 17.37 -9.36
N ARG A 82 -3.82 16.93 -8.17
CA ARG A 82 -3.42 17.82 -7.08
C ARG A 82 -1.98 18.33 -7.21
N PHE A 83 -1.09 17.50 -7.73
CA PHE A 83 0.33 17.76 -7.89
C PHE A 83 0.75 17.54 -9.36
N PRO A 84 0.36 18.43 -10.28
CA PRO A 84 0.81 18.36 -11.66
C PRO A 84 2.33 18.58 -11.73
N HIS A 85 3.02 17.74 -12.50
CA HIS A 85 4.45 17.83 -12.78
C HIS A 85 4.85 19.13 -13.49
#